data_AF-A0A3C0FV68-F1
#
_entry.id   AF-A0A3C0FV68-F1
#
_cell.length_a   1.000
_cell.length_b   1.000
_cell.length_c   1.000
_cell.angle_alpha   90.00
_cell.angle_beta   90.00
_cell.angle_gamma   90.00
#
_symmetry.space_group_name_H-M   'P 1'
#
loop_
_entity.id
_entity.type
_entity.pdbx_description
1 polymer ?
#
loop_
_entity_poly.entity_id
_entity_poly.type
_entity_poly.pdbx_seq_one_letter_code
_entity_poly.pdbx_strand_id
1 'polypeptide(L)'
;PGKAFYVEEEGVPPYDELILTVRNDKVDDPRYARMLAALEEGVQYLINHPDDSWQAFISAYPNLDDELNIKAWADTLPRFALRPAALDKSRYARFADYMVKQGLITESPALESYATVIE
;
A
#
# COMPACT_ATOMS: atom_id res chain seq x y z
N PRO A 1 -10.94 23.09 -6.54
CA PRO A 1 -10.72 21.66 -6.15
C PRO A 1 -10.13 20.91 -7.33
N GLY A 2 -9.22 19.96 -7.09
CA GLY A 2 -8.74 19.06 -8.14
C GLY A 2 -9.81 18.04 -8.53
N LYS A 3 -9.78 17.56 -9.77
CA LYS A 3 -10.61 16.44 -10.23
C LYS A 3 -9.74 15.18 -10.21
N ALA A 4 -10.14 14.17 -9.45
CA ALA A 4 -9.45 12.89 -9.43
C ALA A 4 -9.52 12.21 -10.80
N PHE A 5 -8.43 11.54 -11.19
CA PHE A 5 -8.35 10.69 -12.37
C PHE A 5 -8.23 9.24 -11.88
N TYR A 6 -9.28 8.45 -12.10
CA TYR A 6 -9.32 7.05 -11.70
C TYR A 6 -8.83 6.20 -12.86
N VAL A 7 -7.55 5.84 -12.81
CA VAL A 7 -6.88 5.08 -13.87
C VAL A 7 -7.57 3.74 -14.15
N GLU A 8 -8.25 3.19 -13.15
CA GLU A 8 -8.98 1.94 -13.24
C GLU A 8 -10.25 2.04 -14.09
N GLU A 9 -10.87 3.22 -14.14
CA GLU A 9 -11.99 3.50 -15.04
C GLU A 9 -11.53 3.64 -16.50
N GLU A 10 -10.23 3.81 -16.72
CA GLU A 10 -9.59 4.01 -18.02
C GLU A 10 -8.77 2.78 -18.47
N GLY A 11 -8.98 1.63 -17.84
CA GLY A 11 -8.47 0.34 -18.28
C GLY A 11 -7.19 -0.16 -17.57
N VAL A 12 -6.70 0.55 -16.55
CA VAL A 12 -5.65 0.03 -15.67
C VAL A 12 -6.28 -0.98 -14.69
N PRO A 13 -5.82 -2.24 -14.61
CA PRO A 13 -6.39 -3.18 -13.64
C PRO A 13 -6.02 -2.76 -12.21
N PRO A 14 -6.85 -3.05 -11.18
CA PRO A 14 -6.54 -2.72 -9.80
C PRO A 14 -5.18 -3.27 -9.34
N TYR A 15 -4.43 -2.48 -8.58
CA TYR A 15 -3.10 -2.78 -8.07
C TYR A 15 -2.89 -2.23 -6.66
N ASP A 16 -1.82 -2.66 -6.01
CA ASP A 16 -1.38 -2.06 -4.75
C ASP A 16 -0.44 -0.89 -5.08
N GLU A 17 -0.90 0.34 -4.85
CA GLU A 17 -0.19 1.59 -5.18
C GLU A 17 1.13 1.75 -4.42
N LEU A 18 1.09 1.53 -3.10
CA LEU A 18 2.26 1.59 -2.23
C LEU A 18 2.46 0.23 -1.56
N ILE A 19 3.67 -0.31 -1.71
CA ILE A 19 4.07 -1.60 -1.16
C ILE A 19 5.38 -1.46 -0.37
N LEU A 20 5.54 -2.34 0.61
CA LEU A 20 6.82 -2.53 1.29
C LEU A 20 7.68 -3.51 0.49
N THR A 21 8.95 -3.18 0.31
CA THR A 21 9.91 -4.06 -0.34
C THR A 21 11.06 -4.38 0.60
N VAL A 22 11.57 -5.60 0.47
CA VAL A 22 12.77 -6.06 1.16
C VAL A 22 13.74 -6.61 0.12
N ARG A 23 15.00 -6.74 0.51
CA ARG A 23 15.98 -7.40 -0.35
C ARG A 23 15.66 -8.89 -0.46
N ASN A 24 15.79 -9.45 -1.66
CA ASN A 24 15.52 -10.86 -1.92
C ASN A 24 16.35 -11.82 -1.05
N ASP A 25 17.58 -11.45 -0.68
CA ASP A 25 18.45 -12.26 0.19
C ASP A 25 18.18 -12.09 1.70
N LYS A 26 17.08 -11.40 2.05
CA LYS A 26 16.68 -11.13 3.43
C LYS A 26 15.27 -11.59 3.77
N VAL A 27 14.55 -12.19 2.83
CA VAL A 27 13.12 -12.56 2.97
C VAL A 27 12.83 -13.35 4.26
N ASP A 28 13.75 -14.20 4.71
CA ASP A 28 13.58 -15.02 5.92
C ASP A 28 13.90 -14.30 7.25
N ASP A 29 14.07 -12.98 7.25
CA ASP A 29 14.33 -12.24 8.48
C ASP A 29 13.08 -12.24 9.39
N PRO A 30 13.17 -12.82 10.61
CA PRO A 30 12.00 -12.97 11.48
C PRO A 30 11.46 -11.63 12.00
N ARG A 31 12.17 -10.51 11.78
CA ARG A 31 11.66 -9.17 12.09
C ARG A 31 10.50 -8.76 11.18
N TYR A 32 10.41 -9.30 9.96
CA TYR A 32 9.40 -8.89 8.99
C TYR A 32 7.99 -9.32 9.42
N ALA A 33 7.81 -10.54 9.90
CA ALA A 33 6.52 -10.99 10.46
C ALA A 33 6.06 -10.07 11.61
N ARG A 34 6.96 -9.72 12.54
CA ARG A 34 6.65 -8.81 13.65
C ARG A 34 6.34 -7.39 13.20
N MET A 35 7.05 -6.89 12.18
CA MET A 35 6.82 -5.57 11.62
C MET A 35 5.46 -5.49 10.92
N LEU A 36 5.08 -6.52 10.15
CA LEU A 36 3.78 -6.58 9.50
C LEU A 36 2.63 -6.70 10.51
N ALA A 37 2.81 -7.45 11.60
CA ALA A 37 1.84 -7.52 12.70
C ALA A 37 1.65 -6.15 13.37
N ALA A 38 2.75 -5.46 13.71
CA ALA A 38 2.69 -4.12 14.27
C ALA A 38 2.08 -3.09 13.29
N LEU A 39 2.32 -3.25 11.99
CA LEU A 39 1.70 -2.41 10.96
C LEU A 39 0.20 -2.65 10.86
N GLU A 40 -0.25 -3.91 10.96
CA GLU A 40 -1.67 -4.24 10.99
C GLU A 40 -2.37 -3.61 12.20
N GLU A 41 -1.78 -3.72 13.39
CA GLU A 41 -2.28 -3.02 14.59
C GLU A 41 -2.33 -1.49 14.38
N GLY A 42 -1.28 -0.93 13.78
CA GLY A 42 -1.21 0.49 13.46
C GLY A 42 -2.30 0.95 12.51
N VAL A 43 -2.57 0.21 11.44
CA VAL A 43 -3.66 0.51 10.50
C VAL A 43 -5.02 0.36 11.17
N GLN A 44 -5.23 -0.69 11.99
CA GLN A 44 -6.48 -0.85 12.73
C GLN A 44 -6.74 0.34 13.66
N TYR A 45 -5.71 0.80 14.40
CA TYR A 45 -5.83 1.98 15.25
C TYR A 45 -6.12 3.23 14.42
N LEU A 46 -5.38 3.44 13.33
CA LEU A 46 -5.52 4.56 12.41
C LEU A 46 -6.97 4.72 11.93
N ILE A 47 -7.61 3.62 11.52
CA ILE A 47 -8.99 3.61 11.02
C ILE A 47 -10.01 3.82 12.15
N ASN A 48 -9.81 3.20 13.31
CA ASN A 48 -10.76 3.24 14.43
C ASN A 48 -10.68 4.54 15.24
N HIS A 49 -9.52 5.21 15.22
CA HIS A 49 -9.20 6.41 15.99
C HIS A 49 -8.57 7.49 15.07
N PRO A 50 -9.27 7.97 14.03
CA PRO A 50 -8.69 8.83 13.02
C PRO A 50 -8.27 10.21 13.55
N ASP A 51 -9.03 10.78 14.48
CA ASP A 51 -8.72 12.08 15.09
C ASP A 51 -7.49 11.98 16.01
N ASP A 52 -7.44 10.96 16.88
CA ASP A 52 -6.27 10.72 17.75
C ASP A 52 -5.01 10.45 16.91
N SER A 53 -5.16 9.71 15.81
CA SER A 53 -4.06 9.41 14.89
C SER A 53 -3.59 10.65 14.15
N TRP A 54 -4.50 11.53 13.73
CA TRP A 54 -4.15 12.83 13.16
C TRP A 54 -3.37 13.69 14.16
N GLN A 55 -3.85 13.80 15.41
CA GLN A 55 -3.17 14.56 16.46
C GLN A 55 -1.76 14.01 16.75
N ALA A 56 -1.61 12.68 16.81
CA ALA A 56 -0.29 12.06 16.96
C ALA A 56 0.62 12.36 15.77
N PHE A 57 0.09 12.33 14.54
CA PHE A 57 0.83 12.62 13.31
C PHE A 57 1.34 14.07 13.27
N ILE A 58 0.47 15.06 13.48
CA ILE A 58 0.89 16.47 13.46
C ILE A 58 1.76 16.87 14.65
N SER A 59 1.64 16.17 15.79
CA SER A 59 2.57 16.39 16.90
C SER A 59 4.00 16.00 16.52
N ALA A 60 4.18 14.99 15.67
CA ALA A 60 5.49 14.60 15.15
C ALA A 60 5.92 15.44 13.94
N TYR A 61 4.95 15.91 13.13
CA TYR A 61 5.18 16.69 11.92
C TYR A 61 4.34 17.99 11.90
N PRO A 62 4.67 19.00 12.74
CA PRO A 62 3.83 20.19 12.88
C PRO A 62 3.68 21.01 11.59
N ASN A 63 4.64 20.89 10.67
CA ASN A 63 4.59 21.57 9.37
C ASN A 63 3.55 20.97 8.40
N LEU A 64 2.89 19.87 8.77
CA LEU A 64 1.81 19.25 8.00
C LEU A 64 0.42 19.54 8.59
N ASP A 65 0.33 20.34 9.66
CA ASP A 65 -0.95 20.83 10.19
C ASP A 65 -1.46 22.00 9.35
N ASP A 66 -1.89 21.69 8.13
CA ASP A 66 -2.44 22.65 7.18
C ASP A 66 -3.72 22.11 6.51
N GLU A 67 -4.49 23.02 5.91
CA GLU A 67 -5.77 22.69 5.28
C GLU A 67 -5.64 21.65 4.16
N LEU A 68 -4.50 21.62 3.45
CA LEU A 68 -4.26 20.68 2.36
C LEU A 68 -4.08 19.26 2.92
N ASN A 69 -3.24 19.09 3.92
CA ASN A 69 -2.93 17.81 4.53
C ASN A 69 -4.10 17.26 5.35
N ILE A 70 -4.89 18.12 6.02
CA ILE A 70 -6.13 17.69 6.69
C ILE A 70 -7.10 17.05 5.69
N LYS A 71 -7.28 17.66 4.51
CA LYS A 71 -8.12 17.10 3.45
C LYS A 71 -7.54 15.81 2.88
N ALA A 72 -6.24 15.81 2.60
CA ALA A 72 -5.55 14.63 2.09
C ALA A 72 -5.63 13.45 3.07
N TRP A 73 -5.56 13.70 4.39
CA TRP A 73 -5.71 12.68 5.42
C TRP A 73 -7.05 11.97 5.34
N ALA A 74 -8.15 12.73 5.25
CA ALA A 74 -9.49 12.18 5.12
C ALA A 74 -9.65 11.34 3.84
N ASP A 75 -9.06 11.79 2.72
CA ASP A 75 -9.11 11.10 1.43
C ASP A 75 -8.25 9.81 1.39
N THR A 76 -7.17 9.78 2.15
CA THR A 76 -6.20 8.65 2.17
C THR A 76 -6.53 7.58 3.20
N LEU A 77 -7.17 7.94 4.30
CA LEU A 77 -7.55 7.00 5.36
C LEU A 77 -8.25 5.72 4.84
N PRO A 78 -9.29 5.79 3.98
CA PRO A 78 -9.95 4.58 3.47
C PRO A 78 -9.12 3.78 2.45
N ARG A 79 -7.94 4.28 2.05
CA ARG A 79 -7.05 3.62 1.07
C ARG A 79 -6.00 2.72 1.73
N PHE A 80 -5.84 2.76 3.05
CA PHE A 80 -4.92 1.87 3.76
C PHE A 80 -5.36 0.40 3.66
N ALA A 81 -4.41 -0.51 3.47
CA ALA A 81 -4.67 -1.94 3.46
C ALA A 81 -4.97 -2.44 4.88
N LEU A 82 -6.20 -2.89 5.13
CA LEU A 82 -6.62 -3.44 6.44
C LEU A 82 -5.95 -4.77 6.81
N ARG A 83 -5.26 -5.40 5.86
CA ARG A 83 -4.52 -6.67 6.02
C ARG A 83 -3.18 -6.52 5.30
N PRO A 84 -2.21 -5.77 5.85
CA PRO A 84 -0.98 -5.40 5.13
C PRO A 84 -0.07 -6.58 4.79
N ALA A 85 -0.23 -7.73 5.46
CA ALA A 85 0.49 -8.96 5.15
C ALA A 85 -0.18 -9.81 4.04
N ALA A 86 -1.42 -9.50 3.65
CA ALA A 86 -2.16 -10.31 2.70
C ALA A 86 -1.70 -10.06 1.26
N LEU A 87 -1.39 -11.13 0.54
CA LEU A 87 -1.01 -11.08 -0.87
C LEU A 87 -2.14 -11.63 -1.76
N ASP A 88 -2.74 -10.78 -2.60
CA ASP A 88 -3.62 -11.22 -3.69
C ASP A 88 -2.79 -11.59 -4.91
N LYS A 89 -2.44 -12.89 -5.01
CA LYS A 89 -1.66 -13.43 -6.12
C LYS A 89 -2.31 -13.20 -7.48
N SER A 90 -3.64 -13.30 -7.56
CA SER A 90 -4.36 -13.13 -8.82
C SER A 90 -4.33 -11.68 -9.30
N ARG A 91 -4.38 -10.71 -8.39
CA ARG A 91 -4.21 -9.29 -8.71
C ARG A 91 -2.83 -9.00 -9.27
N TYR A 92 -1.77 -9.51 -8.64
CA TYR A 92 -0.40 -9.35 -9.12
C TYR A 92 -0.21 -9.95 -10.53
N ALA A 93 -0.74 -11.16 -10.76
CA ALA A 93 -0.67 -11.79 -12.08
C ALA A 93 -1.41 -10.96 -13.16
N ARG A 94 -2.63 -10.49 -12.87
CA ARG A 94 -3.40 -9.63 -13.79
C ARG A 94 -2.64 -8.34 -14.15
N PHE A 95 -2.00 -7.72 -13.16
CA PHE A 95 -1.26 -6.48 -13.39
C PHE A 95 0.03 -6.72 -14.19
N ALA A 96 0.76 -7.80 -13.91
CA ALA A 96 1.93 -8.21 -14.69
C ALA A 96 1.59 -8.46 -16.17
N ASP A 97 0.50 -9.19 -16.44
CA ASP A 97 0.02 -9.42 -17.81
C ASP A 97 -0.41 -8.12 -18.51
N TYR A 98 -1.01 -7.19 -17.77
CA TYR A 98 -1.32 -5.86 -18.29
C TYR A 98 -0.05 -5.10 -18.68
N MET A 99 0.98 -5.10 -17.82
CA MET A 99 2.26 -4.46 -18.12
C MET A 99 2.93 -5.05 -19.37
N VAL A 100 2.85 -6.36 -19.59
CA VAL A 100 3.33 -7.00 -20.82
C VAL A 100 2.55 -6.49 -22.04
N LYS A 101 1.21 -6.46 -21.97
CA LYS A 101 0.34 -5.99 -23.06
C LYS A 101 0.57 -4.54 -23.42
N GLN A 102 0.88 -3.69 -22.44
CA GLN A 102 1.23 -2.28 -22.66
C GLN A 102 2.69 -2.07 -23.08
N GLY A 103 3.51 -3.13 -23.15
CA GLY A 103 4.92 -3.05 -23.52
C GLY A 103 5.82 -2.43 -22.45
N LEU A 104 5.39 -2.41 -21.18
CA LEU A 104 6.18 -1.89 -20.05
C LEU A 104 7.23 -2.89 -19.58
N ILE A 105 6.95 -4.19 -19.71
CA ILE A 105 7.89 -5.29 -19.44
C ILE A 105 7.81 -6.33 -20.58
N THR A 106 8.88 -7.11 -20.76
CA THR A 106 8.98 -8.08 -21.87
C THR A 106 8.17 -9.35 -21.64
N GLU A 107 8.09 -9.80 -20.39
CA GLU A 107 7.36 -11.01 -19.99
C GLU A 107 6.85 -10.85 -18.55
N SER A 108 5.88 -11.69 -18.18
CA SER A 108 5.29 -11.73 -16.85
C SER A 108 6.19 -12.59 -15.94
N PRO A 109 6.91 -12.01 -14.95
CA PRO A 109 7.78 -12.80 -14.08
C PRO A 109 6.95 -13.73 -13.18
N ALA A 110 7.54 -14.88 -12.81
CA ALA A 110 6.93 -15.76 -11.82
C ALA A 110 6.73 -15.01 -10.50
N LEU A 111 5.51 -15.05 -9.94
CA LEU A 111 5.13 -14.24 -8.79
C LEU A 111 6.08 -14.42 -7.60
N GLU A 112 6.47 -15.67 -7.35
CA GLU A 112 7.34 -16.09 -6.25
C GLU A 112 8.74 -15.48 -6.33
N SER A 113 9.13 -14.92 -7.48
CA SER A 113 10.42 -14.25 -7.65
C SER A 113 10.46 -12.83 -7.09
N TYR A 114 9.30 -12.21 -6.79
CA TYR A 114 9.23 -10.82 -6.34
C TYR A 114 8.15 -10.52 -5.28
N ALA A 115 7.25 -11.44 -4.99
CA ALA A 115 6.26 -11.31 -3.91
C ALA A 115 6.03 -12.65 -3.21
N THR A 116 6.03 -12.62 -1.88
CA THR A 116 5.74 -13.80 -1.04
C THR A 116 4.95 -13.39 0.20
N VAL A 117 4.29 -14.36 0.82
CA VAL A 117 3.68 -14.20 2.15
C VAL A 117 4.77 -14.40 3.20
N ILE A 118 4.77 -13.53 4.21
CA ILE A 118 5.59 -13.66 5.40
C ILE A 118 4.67 -14.09 6.54
N GLU A 119 4.99 -15.21 7.19
CA GLU A 119 4.26 -15.78 8.34
C GLU A 119 4.98 -15.47 9.65
#